data_AF-R7V214-F1
#
_entry.id   AF-R7V214-F1
#
_cell.length_a   1.000
_cell.length_b   1.000
_cell.length_c   1.000
_cell.angle_alpha   90.00
_cell.angle_beta   90.00
_cell.angle_gamma   90.00
#
_symmetry.space_group_name_H-M   'P 1'
#
loop_
_entity.id
_entity.type
_entity.pdbx_description
1 polymer ?
#
loop_
_entity_poly.entity_id
_entity_poly.type
_entity_poly.pdbx_seq_one_letter_code
_entity_poly.pdbx_strand_id
1 'polypeptide(L)'
;MSSATLDAYVFETEPVNASHTVPIQVIIPTRNGTHNISLGQSFTYEYHSEQPTVRDLHPKALIAEGGTKVTVVGTNFAPERNPRMNLTQNTITANTSGVQVTFGEVNYPIMPCTVRNESEMSCITPRLQLPSVDEFGSFKVGYRFGFIFDGLEYDQGSSKENDVTRVTTSTTIEISIVELPWIKDHNWSPYDETKKESLELVMMWGQFQHEAVVRVGGIASEITKRYDNKVLFFPPDEVWLDGKFECQTSSVSYSVEVQAGNINQVVGCLKYTSTSGASLTMILSIAVCVIIVVTVVSIISCYVIRKRTNKNRE
;
A
#
# COMPACT_ATOMS: atom_id res chain seq x y z
N MET A 1 22.27 -44.72 -19.53
CA MET A 1 21.96 -43.40 -18.96
C MET A 1 22.71 -42.36 -19.77
N SER A 2 22.00 -41.51 -20.50
CA SER A 2 22.55 -40.34 -21.19
C SER A 2 21.54 -39.22 -20.96
N SER A 3 21.74 -38.49 -19.87
CA SER A 3 20.96 -37.31 -19.52
C SER A 3 21.31 -36.21 -20.51
N ALA A 4 20.43 -35.96 -21.49
CA ALA A 4 20.51 -34.77 -22.33
C ALA A 4 19.88 -33.62 -21.53
N THR A 5 20.71 -32.85 -20.82
CA THR A 5 20.32 -31.54 -20.31
C THR A 5 20.26 -30.59 -21.51
N LEU A 6 19.06 -30.40 -22.07
CA LEU A 6 18.82 -29.37 -23.08
C LEU A 6 18.98 -28.01 -22.38
N ASP A 7 20.10 -27.35 -22.65
CA ASP A 7 20.39 -25.99 -22.22
C ASP A 7 19.28 -25.04 -22.67
N ALA A 8 18.95 -24.06 -21.83
CA ALA A 8 17.98 -23.03 -22.16
C ALA A 8 18.46 -22.23 -23.38
N TYR A 9 17.72 -22.26 -24.49
CA TYR A 9 17.99 -21.41 -25.65
C TYR A 9 17.56 -19.98 -25.32
N VAL A 10 18.53 -19.10 -25.05
CA VAL A 10 18.33 -17.65 -24.96
C VAL A 10 18.44 -17.08 -26.38
N PHE A 11 17.39 -16.40 -26.84
CA PHE A 11 17.40 -15.67 -28.10
C PHE A 11 17.66 -14.20 -27.78
N GLU A 12 18.87 -13.73 -28.09
CA GLU A 12 19.21 -12.30 -28.10
C GLU A 12 18.83 -11.72 -29.45
N THR A 13 18.33 -10.48 -29.46
CA THR A 13 17.86 -9.81 -30.68
C THR A 13 18.63 -8.53 -30.91
N GLU A 14 18.81 -8.15 -32.17
CA GLU A 14 19.51 -6.91 -32.51
C GLU A 14 18.76 -5.67 -31.96
N PRO A 15 19.50 -4.58 -31.64
CA PRO A 15 18.91 -3.33 -31.20
C PRO A 15 17.92 -2.80 -32.22
N VAL A 16 16.80 -2.25 -31.74
CA VAL A 16 15.72 -1.76 -32.61
C VAL A 16 15.67 -0.24 -32.57
N ASN A 17 15.72 0.39 -33.75
CA ASN A 17 15.71 1.85 -33.92
C ASN A 17 14.33 2.43 -34.32
N ALA A 18 13.31 1.59 -34.40
CA ALA A 18 11.93 1.98 -34.67
C ALA A 18 10.96 0.88 -34.20
N SER A 19 9.82 1.27 -33.62
CA SER A 19 8.83 0.30 -33.15
C SER A 19 8.41 -0.64 -34.28
N HIS A 20 8.54 -1.95 -34.07
CA HIS A 20 8.17 -2.95 -35.05
C HIS A 20 7.80 -4.27 -34.38
N THR A 21 7.05 -5.10 -35.09
CA THR A 21 6.58 -6.41 -34.61
C THR A 21 7.30 -7.53 -35.35
N VAL A 22 7.95 -8.42 -34.59
CA VAL A 22 8.59 -9.63 -35.13
C VAL A 22 7.81 -10.88 -34.72
N PRO A 23 7.62 -11.86 -35.61
CA PRO A 23 7.05 -13.15 -35.24
C PRO A 23 8.05 -13.94 -34.38
N ILE A 24 7.57 -14.58 -33.31
CA ILE A 24 8.38 -15.42 -32.45
C ILE A 24 8.53 -16.80 -33.10
N GLN A 25 9.79 -17.21 -33.32
CA GLN A 25 10.14 -18.50 -33.90
C GLN A 25 11.08 -19.28 -32.99
N VAL A 26 10.88 -20.58 -32.90
CA VAL A 26 11.81 -21.52 -32.25
C VAL A 26 12.64 -22.19 -33.33
N ILE A 27 13.96 -22.04 -33.25
CA ILE A 27 14.90 -22.65 -34.17
C ILE A 27 15.45 -23.92 -33.52
N ILE A 28 15.18 -25.08 -34.12
CA ILE A 28 15.67 -26.37 -33.65
C ILE A 28 16.79 -26.85 -34.57
N PRO A 29 18.04 -26.96 -34.10
CA PRO A 29 19.10 -27.58 -34.89
C PRO A 29 18.88 -29.10 -35.00
N THR A 30 19.00 -29.62 -36.21
CA THR A 30 18.90 -31.04 -36.55
C THR A 30 20.16 -31.49 -37.28
N ARG A 31 20.38 -32.80 -37.41
CA ARG A 31 21.56 -33.36 -38.12
C ARG A 31 21.65 -32.92 -39.59
N ASN A 32 20.54 -32.49 -40.20
CA ASN A 32 20.47 -32.11 -41.61
C ASN A 32 20.19 -30.60 -41.83
N GLY A 33 20.34 -29.77 -40.80
CA GLY A 33 20.06 -28.32 -40.87
C GLY A 33 19.20 -27.83 -39.72
N THR A 34 18.57 -26.66 -39.85
CA THR A 34 17.69 -26.08 -38.83
C THR A 34 16.22 -26.23 -39.20
N HIS A 35 15.37 -26.50 -38.21
CA HIS A 35 13.93 -26.53 -38.35
C HIS A 35 13.32 -25.36 -37.58
N ASN A 36 12.64 -24.45 -38.29
CA ASN A 36 12.03 -23.27 -37.68
C ASN A 36 10.55 -23.54 -37.41
N ILE A 37 10.11 -23.34 -36.17
CA ILE A 37 8.72 -23.47 -35.75
C ILE A 37 8.20 -22.08 -35.40
N SER A 38 7.23 -21.57 -36.15
CA SER A 38 6.51 -20.37 -35.76
C SER A 38 5.55 -20.70 -34.62
N LEU A 39 5.56 -19.90 -33.56
CA LEU A 39 4.65 -20.07 -32.42
C LEU A 39 3.29 -19.39 -32.63
N GLY A 40 3.09 -18.70 -33.76
CA GLY A 40 1.88 -17.88 -34.00
C GLY A 40 1.77 -16.67 -33.07
N GLN A 41 2.81 -16.39 -32.29
CA GLN A 41 2.93 -15.22 -31.43
C GLN A 41 3.89 -14.21 -32.07
N SER A 42 3.75 -12.95 -31.71
CA SER A 42 4.68 -11.89 -32.13
C SER A 42 5.12 -11.09 -30.93
N PHE A 43 6.35 -10.59 -30.97
CA PHE A 43 6.90 -9.64 -30.03
C PHE A 43 6.95 -8.27 -30.70
N THR A 44 6.46 -7.24 -30.02
CA THR A 44 6.56 -5.86 -30.49
C THR A 44 7.68 -5.16 -29.74
N TYR A 45 8.69 -4.73 -30.48
CA TYR A 45 9.66 -3.77 -29.99
C TYR A 45 9.02 -2.39 -29.98
N GLU A 46 9.14 -1.71 -28.86
CA GLU A 46 8.72 -0.32 -28.73
C GLU A 46 9.98 0.52 -28.65
N TYR A 47 10.22 1.33 -29.69
CA TYR A 47 11.31 2.29 -29.69
C TYR A 47 10.82 3.55 -28.99
N HIS A 48 11.42 3.82 -27.84
CA HIS A 48 11.30 5.12 -27.18
C HIS A 48 12.53 5.92 -27.59
N SER A 49 12.36 7.20 -27.96
CA SER A 49 13.48 8.07 -28.39
C SER A 49 13.97 9.00 -27.29
N GLU A 50 13.20 9.11 -26.20
CA GLU A 50 13.43 10.07 -25.14
C GLU A 50 13.88 9.37 -23.85
N GLN A 51 14.93 9.90 -23.24
CA GLN A 51 15.43 9.39 -21.96
C GLN A 51 14.55 9.86 -20.80
N PRO A 52 14.40 9.06 -19.73
CA PRO A 52 13.75 9.48 -18.51
C PRO A 52 14.44 10.70 -17.91
N THR A 53 13.65 11.72 -17.54
CA THR A 53 14.17 12.88 -16.80
C THR A 53 13.47 13.00 -15.46
N VAL A 54 14.21 13.43 -14.44
CA VAL A 54 13.65 13.71 -13.11
C VAL A 54 13.70 15.22 -12.89
N ARG A 55 12.55 15.79 -12.53
CA ARG A 55 12.38 17.23 -12.32
C ARG A 55 12.15 17.58 -10.85
N ASP A 56 11.34 16.80 -10.14
CA ASP A 56 10.97 17.12 -8.76
C ASP A 56 10.72 15.88 -7.90
N LEU A 57 10.72 16.08 -6.57
CA LEU A 57 10.46 15.08 -5.54
C LEU A 57 9.54 15.63 -4.47
N HIS A 58 8.54 14.85 -4.06
CA HIS A 58 7.65 15.15 -2.94
C HIS A 58 7.46 13.90 -2.06
N PRO A 59 7.40 14.01 -0.71
CA PRO A 59 7.53 15.23 0.09
C PRO A 59 8.94 15.83 0.12
N LYS A 60 9.05 17.11 0.52
CA LYS A 60 10.33 17.78 0.81
C LYS A 60 10.78 17.54 2.26
N ALA A 61 10.36 16.43 2.82
CA ALA A 61 10.88 15.91 4.07
C ALA A 61 10.94 14.38 4.05
N LEU A 62 11.84 13.81 4.86
CA LEU A 62 11.93 12.37 5.11
C LEU A 62 11.67 12.04 6.57
N ILE A 63 11.13 10.84 6.81
CA ILE A 63 11.02 10.24 8.14
C ILE A 63 12.33 9.49 8.43
N ALA A 64 12.93 9.72 9.60
CA ALA A 64 14.21 9.11 9.98
C ALA A 64 14.19 7.57 9.97
N GLU A 65 13.07 6.97 10.41
CA GLU A 65 12.87 5.51 10.39
C GLU A 65 12.72 4.92 8.96
N GLY A 66 12.68 5.78 7.94
CA GLY A 66 12.52 5.39 6.54
C GLY A 66 11.07 5.05 6.20
N GLY A 67 10.89 4.42 5.04
CA GLY A 67 9.57 4.05 4.53
C GLY A 67 8.81 5.21 3.88
N THR A 68 9.32 6.44 3.96
CA THR A 68 8.68 7.61 3.34
C THR A 68 8.43 7.34 1.86
N LYS A 69 7.20 7.58 1.41
CA LYS A 69 6.83 7.39 0.02
C LYS A 69 7.17 8.66 -0.76
N VAL A 70 8.24 8.58 -1.54
CA VAL A 70 8.69 9.68 -2.38
C VAL A 70 8.04 9.56 -3.75
N THR A 71 7.18 10.51 -4.08
CA THR A 71 6.69 10.74 -5.44
C THR A 71 7.75 11.50 -6.21
N VAL A 72 8.18 10.92 -7.32
CA VAL A 72 9.15 11.47 -8.26
C VAL A 72 8.40 11.97 -9.48
N VAL A 73 8.59 13.24 -9.82
CA VAL A 73 7.97 13.90 -10.97
C VAL A 73 9.02 14.10 -12.05
N GLY A 74 8.67 13.79 -13.29
CA GLY A 74 9.59 13.78 -14.41
C GLY A 74 8.90 13.57 -15.75
N THR A 75 9.62 13.00 -16.70
CA THR A 75 9.12 12.63 -18.03
C THR A 75 9.63 11.26 -18.43
N ASN A 76 8.92 10.61 -19.36
CA ASN A 76 9.32 9.36 -20.01
C ASN A 76 9.51 8.19 -19.03
N PHE A 77 8.69 8.13 -17.98
CA PHE A 77 8.71 7.00 -17.03
C PHE A 77 7.88 5.80 -17.49
N ALA A 78 6.88 5.99 -18.37
CA ALA A 78 6.00 4.91 -18.82
C ALA A 78 6.72 3.64 -19.35
N PRO A 79 7.83 3.73 -20.11
CA PRO A 79 8.55 2.53 -20.58
C PRO A 79 9.42 1.85 -19.50
N GLU A 80 9.64 2.51 -18.37
CA GLU A 80 10.55 2.02 -17.32
C GLU A 80 9.92 0.88 -16.52
N ARG A 81 10.57 -0.29 -16.54
CA ARG A 81 10.07 -1.47 -15.83
C ARG A 81 10.62 -1.61 -14.42
N ASN A 82 11.90 -1.29 -14.25
CA ASN A 82 12.62 -1.48 -12.98
C ASN A 82 13.42 -0.23 -12.59
N PRO A 83 12.80 0.97 -12.52
CA PRO A 83 13.50 2.14 -12.05
C PRO A 83 13.91 1.95 -10.58
N ARG A 84 15.08 2.47 -10.21
CA ARG A 84 15.62 2.37 -8.85
C ARG A 84 16.13 3.71 -8.38
N MET A 85 16.00 3.98 -7.08
CA MET A 85 16.51 5.17 -6.43
C MET A 85 17.80 4.85 -5.68
N ASN A 86 18.82 5.65 -5.91
CA ASN A 86 20.04 5.72 -5.11
C ASN A 86 19.94 6.94 -4.19
N LEU A 87 20.13 6.75 -2.88
CA LEU A 87 20.12 7.83 -1.91
C LEU A 87 21.49 7.94 -1.27
N THR A 88 22.04 9.14 -1.28
CA THR A 88 23.30 9.46 -0.59
C THR A 88 23.05 10.58 0.40
N GLN A 89 23.46 10.38 1.64
CA GLN A 89 23.52 11.42 2.68
C GLN A 89 24.88 12.09 2.63
N ASN A 90 24.89 13.42 2.45
CA ASN A 90 26.11 14.21 2.53
C ASN A 90 26.67 14.23 3.96
N THR A 91 27.95 14.59 4.09
CA THR A 91 28.61 14.76 5.39
C THR A 91 27.81 15.67 6.33
N ILE A 92 27.63 15.23 7.57
CA ILE A 92 26.96 16.01 8.61
C ILE A 92 28.03 16.65 9.48
N THR A 93 27.87 17.94 9.77
CA THR A 93 28.67 18.67 10.74
C THR A 93 27.78 19.09 11.89
N ALA A 94 28.10 18.64 13.10
CA ALA A 94 27.42 19.03 14.33
C ALA A 94 28.38 19.80 15.24
N ASN A 95 27.85 20.80 15.97
CA ASN A 95 28.60 21.58 16.94
C ASN A 95 28.08 21.27 18.35
N THR A 96 28.82 20.45 19.10
CA THR A 96 28.49 20.09 20.48
C THR A 96 29.48 20.72 21.44
N SER A 97 29.01 21.57 22.35
CA SER A 97 29.81 22.16 23.43
C SER A 97 31.11 22.82 22.96
N GLY A 98 31.09 23.44 21.76
CA GLY A 98 32.25 24.10 21.15
C GLY A 98 33.19 23.18 20.36
N VAL A 99 32.91 21.88 20.29
CA VAL A 99 33.64 20.89 19.47
C VAL A 99 32.83 20.58 18.22
N GLN A 100 33.47 20.67 17.07
CA GLN A 100 32.90 20.28 15.79
C GLN A 100 33.12 18.78 15.56
N VAL A 101 32.03 18.04 15.38
CA VAL A 101 32.06 16.60 15.07
C VAL A 101 31.54 16.41 13.65
N THR A 102 32.26 15.62 12.85
CA THR A 102 31.90 15.34 11.45
C THR A 102 31.54 13.88 11.28
N PHE A 103 30.36 13.64 10.71
CA PHE A 103 29.91 12.31 10.30
C PHE A 103 30.08 12.20 8.77
N GLY A 104 30.62 11.06 8.34
CA GLY A 104 30.92 10.80 6.94
C GLY A 104 29.68 10.74 6.05
N GLU A 105 29.90 10.78 4.74
CA GLU A 105 28.88 10.48 3.74
C GLU A 105 28.37 9.04 3.92
N VAL A 106 27.07 8.83 3.73
CA VAL A 106 26.44 7.50 3.79
C VAL A 106 25.76 7.21 2.45
N ASN A 107 26.17 6.13 1.80
CA ASN A 107 25.50 5.58 0.63
C ASN A 107 24.53 4.49 1.07
N TYR A 108 23.24 4.71 0.84
CA TYR A 108 22.20 3.76 1.25
C TYR A 108 22.00 2.65 0.21
N PRO A 109 21.39 1.52 0.61
CA PRO A 109 20.97 0.50 -0.34
C PRO A 109 20.07 1.07 -1.45
N ILE A 110 20.23 0.53 -2.66
CA ILE A 110 19.41 0.91 -3.81
C ILE A 110 17.96 0.49 -3.56
N MET A 111 17.03 1.43 -3.68
CA MET A 111 15.61 1.23 -3.40
C MET A 111 14.82 1.04 -4.70
N PRO A 112 13.91 0.05 -4.79
CA PRO A 112 13.05 -0.09 -5.95
C PRO A 112 12.05 1.07 -6.04
N CYS A 113 11.72 1.46 -7.27
CA CYS A 113 10.65 2.40 -7.57
C CYS A 113 9.57 1.73 -8.40
N THR A 114 8.37 2.30 -8.38
CA THR A 114 7.21 1.84 -9.14
C THR A 114 6.69 2.98 -10.00
N VAL A 115 6.67 2.79 -11.31
CA VAL A 115 6.09 3.76 -12.25
C VAL A 115 4.59 3.84 -12.04
N ARG A 116 4.06 5.07 -11.95
CA ARG A 116 2.61 5.33 -11.90
C ARG A 116 2.06 5.70 -13.27
N ASN A 117 2.76 6.56 -14.00
CA ASN A 117 2.41 7.03 -15.33
C ASN A 117 3.64 7.62 -16.03
N GLU A 118 3.45 8.29 -17.17
CA GLU A 118 4.52 8.91 -17.97
C GLU A 118 5.36 9.96 -17.23
N SER A 119 4.81 10.58 -16.19
CA SER A 119 5.40 11.72 -15.48
C SER A 119 5.61 11.48 -13.99
N GLU A 120 5.10 10.38 -13.44
CA GLU A 120 5.20 10.07 -12.01
C GLU A 120 5.66 8.64 -11.76
N MET A 121 6.59 8.49 -10.82
CA MET A 121 6.91 7.21 -10.18
C MET A 121 6.99 7.38 -8.66
N SER A 122 6.91 6.29 -7.92
CA SER A 122 7.01 6.29 -6.45
C SER A 122 8.16 5.41 -5.99
N CYS A 123 8.98 5.91 -5.07
CA CYS A 123 10.05 5.18 -4.42
C CYS A 123 9.83 5.18 -2.90
N ILE A 124 10.48 4.26 -2.19
CA ILE A 124 10.42 4.19 -0.72
C ILE A 124 11.82 4.46 -0.17
N THR A 125 11.94 5.29 0.85
CA THR A 125 13.24 5.59 1.47
C THR A 125 13.71 4.47 2.41
N PRO A 126 15.03 4.26 2.52
CA PRO A 126 15.60 3.41 3.55
C PRO A 126 15.55 4.12 4.91
N ARG A 127 15.82 3.38 5.99
CA ARG A 127 16.06 3.97 7.31
C ARG A 127 17.32 4.84 7.26
N LEU A 128 17.23 6.07 7.77
CA LEU A 128 18.31 7.04 7.73
C LEU A 128 19.27 6.82 8.91
N GLN A 129 20.57 6.97 8.64
CA GLN A 129 21.65 6.89 9.63
C GLN A 129 22.01 8.30 10.08
N LEU A 130 21.34 8.73 11.15
CA LEU A 130 21.49 10.09 11.69
C LEU A 130 22.19 10.05 13.04
N PRO A 131 23.01 11.07 13.35
CA PRO A 131 23.52 11.25 14.69
C PRO A 131 22.37 11.59 15.66
N SER A 132 22.55 11.21 16.92
CA SER A 132 21.58 11.50 17.98
C SER A 132 21.43 13.00 18.19
N VAL A 133 20.20 13.52 18.08
CA VAL A 133 19.90 14.94 18.31
C VAL A 133 20.13 15.31 19.78
N ASP A 134 19.93 14.37 20.71
CA ASP A 134 20.17 14.59 22.16
C ASP A 134 21.66 14.80 22.48
N GLU A 135 22.54 14.16 21.72
CA GLU A 135 23.99 14.23 21.92
C GLU A 135 24.63 15.36 21.08
N PHE A 136 24.16 15.53 19.84
CA PHE A 136 24.79 16.39 18.84
C PHE A 136 24.05 17.70 18.56
N GLY A 137 22.91 17.93 19.22
CA GLY A 137 22.06 19.09 19.00
C GLY A 137 21.45 19.11 17.61
N SER A 138 21.01 20.29 17.15
CA SER A 138 20.47 20.44 15.80
C SER A 138 21.59 20.50 14.76
N PHE A 139 21.42 19.74 13.69
CA PHE A 139 22.32 19.72 12.54
C PHE A 139 21.51 19.78 11.24
N LYS A 140 22.18 20.19 10.17
CA LYS A 140 21.63 20.12 8.81
C LYS A 140 22.24 18.95 8.08
N VAL A 141 21.44 18.34 7.22
CA VAL A 141 21.83 17.18 6.42
C VAL A 141 21.27 17.35 5.02
N GLY A 142 22.14 17.19 4.02
CA GLY A 142 21.78 17.23 2.61
C GLY A 142 21.69 15.82 2.04
N TYR A 143 20.77 15.61 1.12
CA TYR A 143 20.61 14.33 0.43
C TYR A 143 20.73 14.52 -1.08
N ARG A 144 21.40 13.57 -1.72
CA ARG A 144 21.46 13.45 -3.18
C ARG A 144 20.62 12.25 -3.59
N PHE A 145 19.68 12.49 -4.51
CA PHE A 145 18.82 11.47 -5.08
C PHE A 145 19.31 11.16 -6.49
N GLY A 146 19.83 9.96 -6.67
CA GLY A 146 20.09 9.36 -7.97
C GLY A 146 18.93 8.46 -8.38
N PHE A 147 18.67 8.37 -9.67
CA PHE A 147 17.73 7.45 -10.27
C PHE A 147 18.42 6.67 -11.35
N ILE A 148 18.29 5.35 -11.26
CA ILE A 148 18.87 4.40 -12.18
C ILE A 148 17.71 3.84 -12.99
N PHE A 149 17.73 4.15 -14.28
CA PHE A 149 16.82 3.59 -15.27
C PHE A 149 17.56 2.49 -16.01
N ASP A 150 16.91 1.33 -16.14
CA ASP A 150 17.45 0.25 -16.95
C ASP A 150 17.14 0.64 -18.39
N GLY A 151 18.10 1.30 -19.05
CA GLY A 151 17.90 1.86 -20.37
C GLY A 151 17.39 0.79 -21.34
N LEU A 152 16.42 1.18 -22.16
CA LEU A 152 16.36 0.63 -23.52
C LEU A 152 17.65 1.08 -24.22
N GLU A 153 18.34 0.14 -24.85
CA GLU A 153 19.63 0.35 -25.49
C GLU A 153 19.57 1.52 -26.49
N TYR A 154 20.20 2.65 -26.15
CA TYR A 154 20.37 3.77 -27.07
C TYR A 154 21.80 3.74 -27.58
N ASP A 155 22.05 3.07 -28.71
CA ASP A 155 23.35 3.16 -29.34
C ASP A 155 23.54 4.55 -29.95
N GLN A 156 24.27 5.41 -29.24
CA GLN A 156 24.90 6.58 -29.86
C GLN A 156 26.26 6.16 -30.41
N GLY A 157 26.26 5.41 -31.52
CA GLY A 157 27.38 5.23 -32.43
C GLY A 157 28.75 4.99 -31.79
N SER A 158 28.80 4.27 -30.66
CA SER A 158 30.02 4.08 -29.88
C SER A 158 30.24 2.59 -29.71
N SER A 159 31.02 2.04 -30.62
CA SER A 159 31.53 0.68 -30.64
C SER A 159 32.25 0.31 -29.32
N LYS A 160 31.52 -0.10 -28.29
CA LYS A 160 31.99 -0.97 -27.21
C LYS A 160 30.85 -1.84 -26.66
N GLU A 161 30.92 -3.08 -27.11
CA GLU A 161 30.32 -4.32 -26.63
C GLU A 161 30.16 -4.39 -25.08
N ASN A 162 28.95 -4.75 -24.64
CA ASN A 162 28.53 -5.22 -23.29
C ASN A 162 28.29 -4.22 -22.13
N ASP A 163 28.10 -2.92 -22.38
CA ASP A 163 27.64 -2.01 -21.30
C ASP A 163 26.13 -1.78 -21.42
N VAL A 164 25.33 -2.41 -20.55
CA VAL A 164 23.92 -2.01 -20.35
C VAL A 164 23.94 -0.52 -20.04
N THR A 165 23.52 0.33 -20.99
CA THR A 165 23.53 1.79 -20.81
C THR A 165 22.58 2.17 -19.67
N ARG A 166 23.12 2.20 -18.45
CA ARG A 166 22.42 2.64 -17.24
C ARG A 166 22.32 4.16 -17.28
N VAL A 167 21.14 4.66 -17.68
CA VAL A 167 20.87 6.08 -17.59
C VAL A 167 20.73 6.43 -16.11
N THR A 168 21.69 7.19 -15.60
CA THR A 168 21.68 7.68 -14.23
C THR A 168 21.36 9.17 -14.25
N THR A 169 20.19 9.55 -13.76
CA THR A 169 19.90 10.96 -13.50
C THR A 169 20.11 11.24 -12.02
N SER A 170 20.62 12.42 -11.68
CA SER A 170 20.76 12.82 -10.28
C SER A 170 20.18 14.20 -10.07
N THR A 171 19.40 14.36 -9.01
CA THR A 171 18.93 15.65 -8.53
C THR A 171 19.36 15.84 -7.09
N THR A 172 19.78 17.06 -6.77
CA THR A 172 20.13 17.43 -5.39
C THR A 172 19.04 18.36 -4.90
N ILE A 173 18.31 17.92 -3.90
CA ILE A 173 17.21 18.66 -3.30
C ILE A 173 17.50 18.73 -1.80
N GLU A 174 17.39 19.92 -1.23
CA GLU A 174 17.42 20.06 0.23
C GLU A 174 16.15 19.45 0.80
N ILE A 175 16.32 18.46 1.68
CA ILE A 175 15.21 17.75 2.32
C ILE A 175 15.36 17.83 3.82
N SER A 176 14.29 18.21 4.49
CA SER A 176 14.24 18.26 5.95
C SER A 176 13.97 16.87 6.53
N ILE A 177 14.53 16.57 7.70
CA ILE A 177 14.18 15.36 8.43
C ILE A 177 13.09 15.71 9.43
N VAL A 178 12.06 14.89 9.48
CA VAL A 178 10.92 15.08 10.36
C VAL A 178 10.77 13.84 11.23
N GLU A 179 10.66 14.09 12.53
CA GLU A 179 10.15 13.12 13.48
C GLU A 179 8.64 13.35 13.62
N LEU A 180 7.87 12.28 13.46
CA LEU A 180 6.41 12.39 13.53
C LEU A 180 5.98 12.53 14.99
N PRO A 181 5.20 13.55 15.34
CA PRO A 181 4.74 13.73 16.72
C PRO A 181 3.86 12.57 17.14
N TRP A 182 3.90 12.25 18.44
CA TRP A 182 3.01 11.26 19.03
C TRP A 182 1.55 11.72 18.93
N ILE A 183 0.70 10.84 18.39
CA ILE A 183 -0.73 11.06 18.32
C ILE A 183 -1.34 10.64 19.65
N LYS A 184 -2.04 11.56 20.29
CA LYS A 184 -2.75 11.27 21.53
C LYS A 184 -3.78 10.16 21.32
N ASP A 185 -3.88 9.24 22.27
CA ASP A 185 -4.90 8.21 22.27
C ASP A 185 -6.31 8.79 22.12
N HIS A 186 -7.06 8.19 21.20
CA HIS A 186 -8.44 8.48 20.90
C HIS A 186 -9.35 7.43 21.51
N ASN A 187 -10.51 7.91 21.98
CA ASN A 187 -11.55 7.06 22.51
C ASN A 187 -12.81 7.23 21.65
N TRP A 188 -13.12 6.21 20.85
CA TRP A 188 -14.32 6.18 20.02
C TRP A 188 -15.45 5.46 20.75
N SER A 189 -16.68 5.95 20.54
CA SER A 189 -17.88 5.15 20.85
C SER A 189 -17.88 3.87 20.00
N PRO A 190 -18.55 2.80 20.45
CA PRO A 190 -18.73 1.61 19.63
C PRO A 190 -19.29 1.95 18.26
N TYR A 191 -18.64 1.44 17.22
CA TYR A 191 -18.96 1.69 15.83
C TYR A 191 -20.15 0.84 15.39
N ASP A 192 -21.13 1.50 14.77
CA ASP A 192 -22.32 0.87 14.22
C ASP A 192 -22.22 0.90 12.68
N GLU A 193 -21.88 -0.25 12.11
CA GLU A 193 -21.67 -0.43 10.67
C GLU A 193 -22.90 -0.07 9.84
N THR A 194 -24.10 -0.18 10.42
CA THR A 194 -25.35 0.09 9.70
C THR A 194 -25.52 1.57 9.37
N LYS A 195 -24.89 2.45 10.15
CA LYS A 195 -24.96 3.91 9.96
C LYS A 195 -24.02 4.42 8.88
N LYS A 196 -22.94 3.70 8.58
CA LYS A 196 -21.90 4.09 7.62
C LYS A 196 -21.41 5.53 7.84
N GLU A 197 -21.06 5.86 9.08
CA GLU A 197 -20.53 7.18 9.45
C GLU A 197 -19.01 7.12 9.56
N SER A 198 -18.30 8.15 9.08
CA SER A 198 -16.85 8.19 9.20
C SER A 198 -16.43 8.53 10.63
N LEU A 199 -15.40 7.88 11.14
CA LEU A 199 -14.76 8.25 12.39
C LEU A 199 -13.75 9.37 12.20
N GLU A 200 -13.62 10.21 13.23
CA GLU A 200 -12.62 11.29 13.28
C GLU A 200 -11.37 10.85 14.04
N LEU A 201 -10.20 11.14 13.46
CA LEU A 201 -8.88 10.98 14.06
C LEU A 201 -8.13 12.31 13.97
N VAL A 202 -7.88 12.95 15.11
CA VAL A 202 -7.13 14.21 15.20
C VAL A 202 -5.63 13.91 15.21
N MET A 203 -4.91 14.42 14.22
CA MET A 203 -3.48 14.22 14.05
C MET A 203 -2.86 15.38 13.28
N MET A 204 -1.59 15.68 13.58
CA MET A 204 -0.86 16.78 12.95
C MET A 204 0.49 16.29 12.44
N TRP A 205 0.48 15.54 11.33
CA TRP A 205 1.70 15.06 10.68
C TRP A 205 2.16 15.94 9.52
N GLY A 206 1.49 17.08 9.31
CA GLY A 206 1.82 18.05 8.27
C GLY A 206 1.78 17.40 6.88
N GLN A 207 2.87 17.50 6.12
CA GLN A 207 2.94 16.93 4.77
C GLN A 207 2.74 15.41 4.74
N PHE A 208 3.09 14.68 5.81
CA PHE A 208 2.92 13.22 5.88
C PHE A 208 1.49 12.78 6.16
N GLN A 209 0.59 13.72 6.44
CA GLN A 209 -0.84 13.45 6.59
C GLN A 209 -1.46 12.84 5.33
N HIS A 210 -0.92 13.18 4.15
CA HIS A 210 -1.41 12.67 2.86
C HIS A 210 -1.02 11.21 2.60
N GLU A 211 0.11 10.75 3.15
CA GLU A 211 0.56 9.36 3.05
C GLU A 211 0.09 8.48 4.22
N ALA A 212 -0.46 9.08 5.28
CA ALA A 212 -0.90 8.34 6.45
C ALA A 212 -1.95 7.27 6.09
N VAL A 213 -1.74 6.06 6.58
CA VAL A 213 -2.67 4.93 6.47
C VAL A 213 -3.24 4.66 7.86
N VAL A 214 -4.55 4.65 7.98
CA VAL A 214 -5.24 4.23 9.21
C VAL A 214 -5.57 2.76 9.09
N ARG A 215 -5.26 1.97 10.11
CA ARG A 215 -5.57 0.54 10.20
C ARG A 215 -6.41 0.27 11.43
N VAL A 216 -7.38 -0.63 11.30
CA VAL A 216 -8.14 -1.17 12.42
C VAL A 216 -7.96 -2.67 12.40
N GLY A 217 -7.48 -3.26 13.50
CA GLY A 217 -7.19 -4.69 13.57
C GLY A 217 -6.22 -5.17 12.49
N GLY A 218 -5.26 -4.31 12.10
CA GLY A 218 -4.29 -4.57 11.03
C GLY A 218 -4.79 -4.30 9.60
N ILE A 219 -6.10 -4.14 9.39
CA ILE A 219 -6.69 -3.91 8.06
C ILE A 219 -6.77 -2.41 7.76
N ALA A 220 -6.34 -2.02 6.57
CA ALA A 220 -6.39 -0.63 6.11
C ALA A 220 -7.84 -0.15 5.99
N SER A 221 -8.12 0.99 6.62
CA SER A 221 -9.40 1.68 6.57
C SER A 221 -9.51 2.56 5.34
N GLU A 222 -10.72 2.81 4.87
CA GLU A 222 -10.97 3.74 3.78
C GLU A 222 -10.89 5.18 4.32
N ILE A 223 -10.02 6.00 3.76
CA ILE A 223 -9.89 7.40 4.16
C ILE A 223 -10.83 8.25 3.30
N THR A 224 -11.89 8.76 3.92
CA THR A 224 -12.92 9.56 3.27
C THR A 224 -12.42 10.96 2.97
N LYS A 225 -11.75 11.60 3.94
CA LYS A 225 -11.24 12.98 3.82
C LYS A 225 -9.99 13.16 4.67
N ARG A 226 -9.09 14.01 4.17
CA ARG A 226 -7.90 14.47 4.89
C ARG A 226 -7.98 15.98 5.06
N TYR A 227 -7.69 16.45 6.25
CA TYR A 227 -7.50 17.85 6.61
C TYR A 227 -6.08 18.01 7.17
N ASP A 228 -5.64 19.24 7.44
CA ASP A 228 -4.30 19.47 8.01
C ASP A 228 -4.18 19.00 9.47
N ASN A 229 -5.29 18.90 10.20
CA ASN A 229 -5.34 18.57 11.63
C ASN A 229 -6.13 17.30 11.97
N LYS A 230 -6.73 16.64 10.98
CA LYS A 230 -7.47 15.39 11.17
C LYS A 230 -7.62 14.57 9.89
N VAL A 231 -7.93 13.30 10.08
CA VAL A 231 -8.32 12.36 9.04
C VAL A 231 -9.69 11.80 9.39
N LEU A 232 -10.57 11.69 8.39
CA LEU A 232 -11.84 10.99 8.49
C LEU A 232 -11.73 9.66 7.77
N PHE A 233 -12.15 8.58 8.41
CA PHE A 233 -12.03 7.23 7.84
C PHE A 233 -13.25 6.36 8.15
N PHE A 234 -13.53 5.41 7.26
CA PHE A 234 -14.43 4.30 7.51
C PHE A 234 -13.62 3.09 7.99
N PRO A 235 -13.90 2.59 9.21
CA PRO A 235 -13.38 1.30 9.65
C PRO A 235 -13.79 0.17 8.69
N PRO A 236 -12.96 -0.87 8.53
CA PRO A 236 -13.34 -2.10 7.81
C PRO A 236 -14.50 -2.82 8.53
N ASP A 237 -15.26 -3.65 7.81
CA ASP A 237 -16.30 -4.47 8.44
C ASP A 237 -15.68 -5.46 9.46
N GLU A 238 -16.34 -5.64 10.61
CA GLU A 238 -15.92 -6.46 11.74
C GLU A 238 -15.63 -7.91 11.32
N VAL A 239 -16.36 -8.42 10.34
CA VAL A 239 -16.20 -9.77 9.80
C VAL A 239 -14.80 -10.05 9.23
N TRP A 240 -14.07 -9.01 8.83
CA TRP A 240 -12.71 -9.14 8.29
C TRP A 240 -11.63 -9.08 9.37
N LEU A 241 -11.97 -8.69 10.60
CA LEU A 241 -10.99 -8.46 11.66
C LEU A 241 -10.70 -9.75 12.43
N ASP A 242 -9.41 -10.10 12.54
CA ASP A 242 -8.93 -11.24 13.33
C ASP A 242 -8.59 -10.80 14.77
N GLY A 243 -8.83 -11.66 15.76
CA GLY A 243 -8.55 -11.42 17.19
C GLY A 243 -7.06 -11.31 17.54
N LYS A 244 -6.15 -11.43 16.55
CA LYS A 244 -4.70 -11.27 16.77
C LYS A 244 -4.27 -9.85 17.11
N PHE A 245 -5.10 -8.85 16.79
CA PHE A 245 -4.83 -7.43 17.04
C PHE A 245 -5.76 -6.86 18.12
N GLU A 246 -5.97 -7.64 19.18
CA GLU A 246 -6.74 -7.23 20.35
C GLU A 246 -6.08 -6.04 21.05
N CYS A 247 -6.88 -4.99 21.25
CA CYS A 247 -6.47 -3.81 21.98
C CYS A 247 -6.55 -4.10 23.48
N GLN A 248 -5.40 -4.37 24.11
CA GLN A 248 -5.31 -4.88 25.49
C GLN A 248 -6.08 -6.21 25.69
N THR A 249 -6.05 -6.78 26.90
CA THR A 249 -6.53 -8.14 27.24
C THR A 249 -8.06 -8.35 27.16
N SER A 250 -8.81 -7.52 26.41
CA SER A 250 -10.25 -7.66 26.25
C SER A 250 -10.61 -8.15 24.85
N SER A 251 -11.31 -9.28 24.79
CA SER A 251 -11.53 -10.12 23.60
C SER A 251 -12.46 -9.55 22.53
N VAL A 252 -12.77 -8.25 22.54
CA VAL A 252 -13.79 -7.64 21.65
C VAL A 252 -13.44 -6.18 21.28
N SER A 253 -12.17 -5.82 21.25
CA SER A 253 -11.71 -4.51 20.76
C SER A 253 -10.47 -4.62 19.90
N TYR A 254 -10.42 -3.83 18.85
CA TYR A 254 -9.35 -3.86 17.85
C TYR A 254 -8.46 -2.63 17.98
N SER A 255 -7.14 -2.81 17.84
CA SER A 255 -6.22 -1.67 17.80
C SER A 255 -6.54 -0.78 16.61
N VAL A 256 -6.51 0.54 16.84
CA VAL A 256 -6.48 1.53 15.77
C VAL A 256 -5.05 2.04 15.67
N GLU A 257 -4.49 1.94 14.49
CA GLU A 257 -3.09 2.24 14.21
C GLU A 257 -2.98 3.23 13.06
N VAL A 258 -2.03 4.15 13.17
CA VAL A 258 -1.73 5.13 12.11
C VAL A 258 -0.29 4.93 11.68
N GLN A 259 -0.12 4.69 10.39
CA GLN A 259 1.16 4.41 9.78
C GLN A 259 1.54 5.51 8.79
N ALA A 260 2.78 6.02 8.88
CA ALA A 260 3.43 6.78 7.82
C ALA A 260 4.88 6.34 7.72
N GLY A 261 5.30 5.98 6.51
CA GLY A 261 6.54 5.22 6.29
C GLY A 261 6.64 3.98 7.18
N ASN A 262 7.77 3.85 7.86
CA ASN A 262 8.03 2.74 8.80
C ASN A 262 7.58 3.04 10.24
N ILE A 263 7.01 4.23 10.50
CA ILE A 263 6.43 4.56 11.80
C ILE A 263 5.00 4.04 11.86
N ASN A 264 4.71 3.29 12.91
CA ASN A 264 3.36 2.88 13.26
C ASN A 264 3.07 3.34 14.69
N GLN A 265 1.95 4.03 14.90
CA GLN A 265 1.50 4.45 16.23
C GLN A 265 0.12 3.87 16.51
N VAL A 266 -0.02 3.18 17.64
CA VAL A 266 -1.33 2.80 18.17
C VAL A 266 -1.97 4.06 18.75
N VAL A 267 -3.17 4.38 18.32
CA VAL A 267 -3.88 5.62 18.64
C VAL A 267 -5.20 5.39 19.36
N GLY A 268 -5.47 4.16 19.79
CA GLY A 268 -6.64 3.82 20.58
C GLY A 268 -7.23 2.46 20.21
N CYS A 269 -8.43 2.21 20.72
CA CYS A 269 -9.15 0.96 20.52
C CYS A 269 -10.52 1.23 19.91
N LEU A 270 -10.94 0.41 18.94
CA LEU A 270 -12.28 0.44 18.39
C LEU A 270 -13.07 -0.80 18.77
N LYS A 271 -14.33 -0.60 19.16
CA LYS A 271 -15.31 -1.66 19.40
C LYS A 271 -16.42 -1.54 18.38
N TYR A 272 -17.03 -2.66 18.01
CA TYR A 272 -18.21 -2.69 17.16
C TYR A 272 -19.44 -2.96 18.01
N THR A 273 -20.59 -2.40 17.62
CA THR A 273 -21.86 -2.77 18.22
C THR A 273 -22.23 -4.16 17.74
N SER A 274 -22.38 -5.14 18.64
CA SER A 274 -22.82 -6.48 18.25
C SER A 274 -24.10 -6.40 17.41
N THR A 275 -24.04 -6.92 16.19
CA THR A 275 -25.17 -7.08 15.27
C THR A 275 -26.13 -8.19 15.71
N SER A 276 -26.12 -8.59 16.98
CA SER A 276 -27.12 -9.49 17.59
C SER A 276 -28.35 -8.72 18.07
N GLY A 277 -28.93 -7.95 17.15
CA GLY A 277 -30.12 -7.11 17.37
C GLY A 277 -31.39 -7.59 16.67
N ALA A 278 -31.39 -8.75 15.98
CA ALA A 278 -32.65 -9.44 15.67
C ALA A 278 -33.12 -10.12 16.96
N SER A 279 -33.79 -9.34 17.81
CA SER A 279 -34.03 -9.72 19.19
C SER A 279 -34.78 -11.05 19.30
N LEU A 280 -34.27 -11.93 20.14
CA LEU A 280 -35.02 -13.09 20.65
C LEU A 280 -36.42 -12.67 21.17
N THR A 281 -36.60 -11.41 21.59
CA THR A 281 -37.88 -10.86 22.01
C THR A 281 -38.89 -10.71 20.86
N MET A 282 -38.47 -10.47 19.61
CA MET A 282 -39.37 -10.43 18.45
C MET A 282 -39.84 -11.83 18.06
N ILE A 283 -38.98 -12.85 18.18
CA ILE A 283 -39.34 -14.25 17.93
C ILE A 283 -40.28 -14.77 19.03
N LEU A 284 -40.01 -14.44 20.29
CA LEU A 284 -40.91 -14.74 21.41
C LEU A 284 -42.26 -14.02 21.29
N SER A 285 -42.31 -12.76 20.86
CA SER A 285 -43.58 -12.03 20.70
C SER A 285 -44.45 -12.62 19.58
N ILE A 286 -43.84 -13.01 18.46
CA ILE A 286 -44.58 -13.64 17.35
C ILE A 286 -45.11 -15.02 17.79
N ALA A 287 -44.30 -15.82 18.49
CA ALA A 287 -44.75 -17.11 19.02
C ALA A 287 -45.92 -16.96 20.00
N VAL A 288 -45.86 -16.00 20.92
CA VAL A 288 -46.95 -15.73 21.88
C VAL A 288 -48.21 -15.25 21.18
N CYS A 289 -48.11 -14.33 20.21
CA CYS A 289 -49.28 -13.87 19.44
C CYS A 289 -49.95 -15.01 18.66
N VAL A 290 -49.17 -15.90 18.02
CA VAL A 290 -49.71 -17.05 17.29
C VAL A 290 -50.43 -18.02 18.24
N ILE A 291 -49.87 -18.29 19.42
CA ILE A 291 -50.50 -19.15 20.43
C ILE A 291 -51.84 -18.55 20.92
N ILE A 292 -51.89 -17.23 21.16
CA ILE A 292 -53.13 -16.56 21.58
C ILE A 292 -54.20 -16.64 20.48
N VAL A 293 -53.84 -16.42 19.22
CA VAL A 293 -54.82 -16.50 18.11
C VAL A 293 -55.35 -17.94 17.95
N VAL A 294 -54.48 -18.95 18.01
CA VAL A 294 -54.89 -20.35 17.88
C VAL A 294 -55.79 -20.79 19.04
N THR A 295 -55.49 -20.36 20.27
CA THR A 295 -56.35 -20.67 21.43
C THR A 295 -57.72 -20.00 21.33
N VAL A 296 -57.80 -18.74 20.90
CA VAL A 296 -59.08 -18.05 20.70
C VAL A 296 -59.91 -18.71 19.61
N VAL A 297 -59.32 -19.07 18.46
CA VAL A 297 -60.01 -19.78 17.38
C VAL A 297 -60.51 -21.15 17.82
N SER A 298 -59.72 -21.86 18.63
CA SER A 298 -60.11 -23.15 19.21
C SER A 298 -61.30 -23.01 20.16
N ILE A 299 -61.30 -21.99 21.03
CA ILE A 299 -62.42 -21.71 21.95
C ILE A 299 -63.70 -21.37 21.18
N ILE A 300 -63.61 -20.52 20.15
CA ILE A 300 -64.76 -20.16 19.31
C ILE A 300 -65.31 -21.40 18.60
N SER A 301 -64.44 -22.24 18.04
CA SER A 301 -64.84 -23.49 17.39
C SER A 301 -65.55 -24.44 18.37
N CYS A 302 -65.00 -24.62 19.57
CA CYS A 302 -65.65 -25.40 20.63
C CYS A 302 -67.02 -24.83 21.04
N TYR A 303 -67.14 -23.50 21.13
CA TYR A 303 -68.41 -22.85 21.46
C TYR A 303 -69.47 -23.06 20.38
N VAL A 304 -69.10 -22.93 19.10
CA VAL A 304 -70.02 -23.16 17.98
C VAL A 304 -70.46 -24.62 17.90
N ILE A 305 -69.54 -25.58 18.12
CA ILE A 305 -69.87 -27.01 18.16
C ILE A 305 -70.82 -27.31 19.33
N ARG A 306 -70.54 -26.81 20.54
CA ARG A 306 -71.42 -26.99 21.71
C ARG A 306 -72.81 -26.42 21.47
N LYS A 307 -72.90 -25.23 20.89
CA LYS A 307 -74.17 -24.59 20.56
C LYS A 307 -74.96 -25.39 19.52
N ARG A 308 -74.29 -25.98 18.51
CA ARG A 308 -74.93 -26.88 17.54
C ARG A 308 -75.39 -28.19 18.18
N THR A 309 -74.61 -28.81 19.08
CA THR A 309 -75.04 -30.03 19.76
C THR A 309 -76.21 -29.81 20.71
N ASN A 310 -76.30 -28.63 21.35
CA ASN A 310 -77.45 -28.30 22.18
C ASN A 310 -78.71 -28.04 21.34
N LYS A 311 -78.58 -27.43 20.15
CA LYS A 311 -79.69 -27.23 19.22
C LYS A 311 -80.21 -28.54 18.58
N ASN A 312 -79.39 -29.58 18.53
CA ASN A 312 -79.78 -30.90 18.02
C ASN A 312 -80.30 -31.85 19.13
N ARG A 313 -80.45 -31.37 20.37
CA ARG A 313 -80.96 -32.13 21.53
C ARG A 313 -82.27 -31.57 22.11
N GLU A 314 -82.92 -30.65 21.40
CA GLU A 314 -84.29 -30.19 21.64
C GLU A 314 -85.23 -30.72 20.55
#